data_AF-A0A4Z1H8G7-F1
#
_entry.id   AF-A0A4Z1H8G7-F1
#
_cell.length_a   1.000
_cell.length_b   1.000
_cell.length_c   1.000
_cell.angle_alpha   90.00
_cell.angle_beta   90.00
_cell.angle_gamma   90.00
#
_symmetry.space_group_name_H-M   'P 1'
#
loop_
_entity.id
_entity.type
_entity.pdbx_description
1 polymer ?
#
loop_
_entity_poly.entity_id
_entity_poly.type
_entity_poly.pdbx_seq_one_letter_code
_entity_poly.pdbx_strand_id
1 'polypeptide(L)'
;MVQPENEYASWPGVTNFPSQMNKDYMAFVEQQLLDAGVVVPFVVNDNLNIGNSAPGSGLGEIDLYGIDAYPMRYDCGDPYIWPTYRFPKTWDISHANYSPSTPFTIGEFQGGGGDGWGGVGEDRCAILTNNDAIKVQFKNTYSFGVAIFNVYMIYGGTNWGNLGYHGGYTSYDYGASITEDRQVWREKYSEMKLEANFLKASAAYLTATAGHGENGTFGVPAEIAVTPLFGAINKGTNGTRTNFYVVRHADFASLARKLYKFTVTTSHGNITIPQLGGSLVINGRDSKKHVTDYDIGGINMIYSSAEAFSWSKNHNDGRVLILYGGDRDNSEAAFPISLGAPDVIEGHGVDIRRLGGAWVLQWTVNQERRVVRIGKLRVYLLWRNEAYNYWSLELEAPAPVGNHTSPSK
;
A
#
# COMPACT_ATOMS: atom_id res chain seq x y z
N MET A 1 0.65 -10.83 18.02
CA MET A 1 1.04 -9.59 18.71
C MET A 1 -0.09 -9.22 19.67
N VAL A 2 0.21 -8.54 20.76
CA VAL A 2 -0.78 -7.99 21.70
C VAL A 2 -0.44 -6.52 21.95
N GLN A 3 -1.45 -5.66 22.05
CA GLN A 3 -1.26 -4.25 22.35
C GLN A 3 -1.56 -3.97 23.83
N PRO A 4 -0.55 -3.64 24.66
CA PRO A 4 -0.79 -3.05 25.97
C PRO A 4 -1.20 -1.59 25.81
N GLU A 5 -2.26 -1.18 26.52
CA GLU A 5 -2.82 0.19 26.46
C GLU A 5 -3.32 0.60 25.05
N ASN A 6 -3.77 1.84 24.88
CA ASN A 6 -4.20 2.38 23.59
C ASN A 6 -3.93 3.88 23.48
N GLU A 7 -3.17 4.29 22.45
CA GLU A 7 -2.80 5.69 22.21
C GLU A 7 -2.28 6.40 23.48
N TYR A 8 -1.47 5.70 24.30
CA TYR A 8 -0.97 6.24 25.56
C TYR A 8 0.06 7.36 25.33
N ALA A 9 -0.46 8.56 25.16
CA ALA A 9 0.27 9.77 24.81
C ALA A 9 -0.07 10.94 25.74
N SER A 10 0.59 12.08 25.52
CA SER A 10 0.40 13.29 26.31
C SER A 10 -0.92 14.01 25.98
N TRP A 11 -1.42 14.80 26.93
CA TRP A 11 -2.61 15.65 26.77
C TRP A 11 -2.22 17.12 26.54
N PRO A 12 -3.08 17.95 25.92
CA PRO A 12 -2.80 19.38 25.76
C PRO A 12 -2.40 20.05 27.07
N GLY A 13 -1.25 20.72 27.08
CA GLY A 13 -0.71 21.42 28.25
C GLY A 13 0.26 20.60 29.12
N VAL A 14 0.42 19.31 28.87
CA VAL A 14 1.43 18.47 29.55
C VAL A 14 2.71 18.44 28.73
N THR A 15 3.80 18.98 29.28
CA THR A 15 5.10 19.11 28.59
C THR A 15 6.14 18.07 29.02
N ASN A 16 5.93 17.40 30.15
CA ASN A 16 6.85 16.38 30.68
C ASN A 16 6.22 14.98 30.59
N PHE A 17 6.20 14.42 29.39
CA PHE A 17 5.68 13.08 29.10
C PHE A 17 6.67 12.32 28.20
N PRO A 18 6.93 11.02 28.45
CA PRO A 18 6.52 10.27 29.64
C PRO A 18 7.38 10.65 30.87
N SER A 19 6.73 10.96 31.99
CA SER A 19 7.39 11.08 33.29
C SER A 19 7.72 9.69 33.86
N GLN A 20 8.46 9.61 34.97
CA GLN A 20 8.75 8.34 35.63
C GLN A 20 7.48 7.54 35.96
N MET A 21 6.44 8.22 36.47
CA MET A 21 5.15 7.58 36.76
C MET A 21 4.51 6.95 35.51
N ASN A 22 4.66 7.57 34.33
CA ASN A 22 4.12 7.03 33.10
C ASN A 22 4.89 5.78 32.63
N LYS A 23 6.21 5.76 32.87
CA LYS A 23 7.08 4.60 32.58
C LYS A 23 6.79 3.43 33.51
N ASP A 24 6.65 3.71 34.81
CA ASP A 24 6.26 2.72 35.82
C ASP A 24 4.89 2.11 35.49
N TYR A 25 3.95 2.93 35.03
CA TYR A 25 2.63 2.48 34.57
C TYR A 25 2.72 1.53 33.38
N MET A 26 3.44 1.90 32.31
CA MET A 26 3.57 1.03 31.14
C MET A 26 4.25 -0.29 31.47
N ALA A 27 5.30 -0.27 32.31
CA ALA A 27 5.95 -1.50 32.79
C ALA A 27 4.99 -2.38 33.62
N PHE A 28 4.12 -1.76 34.42
CA PHE A 28 3.09 -2.50 35.15
C PHE A 28 2.08 -3.15 34.21
N VAL A 29 1.57 -2.43 33.20
CA VAL A 29 0.64 -2.97 32.20
C VAL A 29 1.26 -4.14 31.42
N GLU A 30 2.52 -4.01 31.02
CA GLU A 30 3.29 -5.08 30.39
C GLU A 30 3.37 -6.32 31.29
N GLN A 31 3.77 -6.14 32.56
CA GLN A 31 3.90 -7.23 33.52
C GLN A 31 2.58 -7.96 33.76
N GLN A 32 1.44 -7.25 33.77
CA GLN A 32 0.13 -7.90 33.88
C GLN A 32 -0.15 -8.88 32.73
N LEU A 33 0.26 -8.56 31.50
CA LEU A 33 0.11 -9.45 30.35
C LEU A 33 1.08 -10.63 30.41
N LEU A 34 2.32 -10.39 30.85
CA LEU A 34 3.33 -11.45 31.04
C LEU A 34 2.90 -12.44 32.12
N ASP A 35 2.40 -11.94 33.26
CA ASP A 35 1.89 -12.75 34.37
C ASP A 35 0.66 -13.59 33.96
N ALA A 36 -0.12 -13.10 33.00
CA ALA A 36 -1.22 -13.83 32.37
C ALA A 36 -0.75 -14.89 31.34
N GLY A 37 0.55 -14.99 31.08
CA GLY A 37 1.15 -15.98 30.18
C GLY A 37 1.22 -15.56 28.71
N VAL A 38 1.10 -14.26 28.40
CA VAL A 38 1.26 -13.77 27.02
C VAL A 38 2.74 -13.80 26.63
N VAL A 39 3.06 -14.49 25.53
CA VAL A 39 4.46 -14.69 25.05
C VAL A 39 4.69 -14.22 23.62
N VAL A 40 3.68 -13.64 22.98
CA VAL A 40 3.81 -13.05 21.64
C VAL A 40 4.31 -11.60 21.75
N PRO A 41 4.92 -11.03 20.69
CA PRO A 41 5.43 -9.66 20.76
C PRO A 41 4.36 -8.64 21.12
N PHE A 42 4.72 -7.69 21.97
CA PHE A 42 3.93 -6.53 22.31
C PHE A 42 4.13 -5.40 21.30
N VAL A 43 3.07 -4.63 21.03
CA VAL A 43 3.11 -3.50 20.10
C VAL A 43 2.34 -2.31 20.68
N VAL A 44 2.88 -1.10 20.59
CA VAL A 44 2.14 0.13 20.96
C VAL A 44 1.62 0.85 19.72
N ASN A 45 0.61 1.70 19.89
CA ASN A 45 0.04 2.54 18.84
C ASN A 45 0.12 4.03 19.21
N ASP A 46 1.26 4.68 18.93
CA ASP A 46 1.50 6.09 19.28
C ASP A 46 0.85 7.05 18.27
N ASN A 47 -0.16 7.79 18.71
CA ASN A 47 -0.90 8.75 17.87
C ASN A 47 -0.18 10.09 17.62
N LEU A 48 0.92 10.34 18.34
CA LEU A 48 1.76 11.52 18.16
C LEU A 48 2.99 11.23 17.29
N ASN A 49 3.34 9.95 17.10
CA ASN A 49 4.55 9.50 16.42
C ASN A 49 5.82 10.14 17.01
N ILE A 50 6.05 9.96 18.31
CA ILE A 50 7.17 10.59 19.06
C ILE A 50 8.07 9.60 19.80
N GLY A 51 7.88 8.29 19.60
CA GLY A 51 8.76 7.26 20.14
C GLY A 51 8.42 6.85 21.58
N ASN A 52 7.19 7.11 22.04
CA ASN A 52 6.77 6.66 23.37
C ASN A 52 6.81 5.13 23.45
N SER A 53 7.43 4.58 24.49
CA SER A 53 7.59 3.15 24.71
C SER A 53 8.29 2.39 23.57
N ALA A 54 9.02 3.08 22.69
CA ALA A 54 9.80 2.43 21.65
C ALA A 54 10.97 1.63 22.24
N PRO A 55 11.44 0.56 21.57
CA PRO A 55 12.67 -0.13 21.96
C PRO A 55 13.86 0.82 22.12
N GLY A 56 14.55 0.73 23.25
CA GLY A 56 15.60 1.64 23.67
C GLY A 56 15.13 2.83 24.53
N SER A 57 13.83 2.98 24.82
CA SER A 57 13.30 4.10 25.63
C SER A 57 13.39 3.88 27.15
N GLY A 58 13.79 2.68 27.57
CA GLY A 58 14.02 2.30 28.97
C GLY A 58 12.79 1.64 29.60
N LEU A 59 12.55 1.89 30.89
CA LEU A 59 11.42 1.29 31.60
C LEU A 59 10.08 1.58 30.88
N GLY A 60 9.28 0.53 30.65
CA GLY A 60 8.01 0.61 29.94
C GLY A 60 8.15 0.64 28.42
N GLU A 61 9.32 0.30 27.87
CA GLU A 61 9.49 -0.01 26.45
C GLU A 61 8.79 -1.31 26.06
N ILE A 62 8.43 -1.43 24.79
CA ILE A 62 7.67 -2.56 24.22
C ILE A 62 8.40 -3.11 23.00
N ASP A 63 8.16 -4.37 22.62
CA ASP A 63 8.88 -5.05 21.52
C ASP A 63 8.80 -4.32 20.18
N LEU A 64 7.62 -3.79 19.83
CA LEU A 64 7.34 -3.12 18.57
C LEU A 64 6.75 -1.73 18.81
N TYR A 65 7.36 -0.72 18.19
CA TYR A 65 6.81 0.63 18.15
C TYR A 65 5.92 0.80 16.91
N GLY A 66 4.62 1.01 17.12
CA GLY A 66 3.66 1.36 16.10
C GLY A 66 3.15 2.79 16.26
N ILE A 67 2.62 3.35 15.18
CA ILE A 67 1.96 4.66 15.16
C ILE A 67 0.51 4.54 14.72
N ASP A 68 -0.27 5.59 15.01
CA ASP A 68 -1.60 5.77 14.42
C ASP A 68 -1.67 6.97 13.50
N ALA A 69 -2.52 6.88 12.48
CA ALA A 69 -2.64 7.93 11.48
C ALA A 69 -4.03 8.03 10.85
N TYR A 70 -4.63 9.21 11.08
CA TYR A 70 -5.89 9.62 10.50
C TYR A 70 -5.75 10.89 9.63
N PRO A 71 -5.12 10.78 8.44
CA PRO A 71 -4.73 11.94 7.63
C PRO A 71 -5.91 12.69 7.02
N MET A 72 -7.04 12.01 6.74
CA MET A 72 -8.25 12.61 6.19
C MET A 72 -9.13 13.29 7.24
N ARG A 73 -8.81 13.10 8.54
CA ARG A 73 -9.62 13.58 9.66
C ARG A 73 -11.06 13.08 9.55
N TYR A 74 -12.01 13.80 10.12
CA TYR A 74 -13.38 13.32 10.35
C TYR A 74 -14.45 14.30 9.86
N ASP A 75 -14.09 15.24 8.97
CA ASP A 75 -15.08 16.15 8.38
C ASP A 75 -15.86 15.46 7.27
N CYS A 76 -16.82 14.63 7.67
CA CYS A 76 -17.74 13.99 6.75
C CYS A 76 -18.79 14.96 6.18
N GLY A 77 -18.91 16.18 6.73
CA GLY A 77 -19.86 17.19 6.27
C GLY A 77 -19.51 17.72 4.88
N ASP A 78 -18.20 17.91 4.64
CA ASP A 78 -17.63 18.34 3.37
C ASP A 78 -16.65 17.28 2.80
N PRO A 79 -17.15 16.09 2.41
CA PRO A 79 -16.31 14.91 2.17
C PRO A 79 -15.40 15.02 0.92
N TYR A 80 -15.57 16.07 0.11
CA TYR A 80 -14.74 16.34 -1.06
C TYR A 80 -13.53 17.24 -0.75
N ILE A 81 -13.47 17.87 0.42
CA ILE A 81 -12.35 18.70 0.87
C ILE A 81 -11.32 17.81 1.56
N TRP A 82 -10.11 17.75 1.02
CA TRP A 82 -9.02 16.94 1.59
C TRP A 82 -8.10 17.81 2.45
N PRO A 83 -7.99 17.54 3.78
CA PRO A 83 -7.15 18.35 4.66
C PRO A 83 -5.65 18.13 4.37
N THR A 84 -4.91 19.20 4.13
CA THR A 84 -3.50 19.10 3.68
C THR A 84 -2.48 19.06 4.81
N TYR A 85 -2.88 19.34 6.05
CA TYR A 85 -1.99 19.56 7.18
C TYR A 85 -1.57 18.29 7.94
N ARG A 86 -2.15 17.12 7.61
CA ARG A 86 -1.80 15.82 8.23
C ARG A 86 -1.37 14.76 7.21
N PHE A 87 -1.19 15.15 5.95
CA PHE A 87 -0.69 14.24 4.95
C PHE A 87 0.77 13.87 5.25
N PRO A 88 1.10 12.58 5.40
CA PRO A 88 2.43 12.16 5.84
C PRO A 88 3.48 12.30 4.73
N LYS A 89 4.64 12.85 5.09
CA LYS A 89 5.77 13.12 4.16
C LYS A 89 7.13 12.62 4.66
N THR A 90 7.25 12.27 5.94
CA THR A 90 8.54 12.07 6.61
C THR A 90 8.55 10.85 7.54
N TRP A 91 7.71 9.86 7.28
CA TRP A 91 7.63 8.67 8.15
C TRP A 91 8.85 7.76 8.04
N ASP A 92 9.54 7.78 6.90
CA ASP A 92 10.88 7.21 6.73
C ASP A 92 11.87 7.77 7.77
N ILE A 93 11.85 9.09 7.98
CA ILE A 93 12.73 9.77 8.93
C ILE A 93 12.30 9.49 10.37
N SER A 94 11.01 9.64 10.70
CA SER A 94 10.56 9.43 12.08
C SER A 94 10.74 7.99 12.53
N HIS A 95 10.47 7.01 11.68
CA HIS A 95 10.70 5.60 12.01
C HIS A 95 12.19 5.32 12.25
N ALA A 96 13.08 5.82 11.38
CA ALA A 96 14.52 5.68 11.57
C ALA A 96 15.04 6.33 12.86
N ASN A 97 14.39 7.41 13.33
CA ASN A 97 14.75 8.08 14.57
C ASN A 97 14.23 7.36 15.82
N TYR A 98 12.99 6.89 15.81
CA TYR A 98 12.32 6.39 17.00
C TYR A 98 12.41 4.87 17.18
N SER A 99 12.40 4.08 16.10
CA SER A 99 12.49 2.63 16.22
C SER A 99 13.12 1.96 14.99
N PRO A 100 14.39 2.26 14.68
CA PRO A 100 15.06 1.72 13.49
C PRO A 100 15.31 0.21 13.52
N SER A 101 15.17 -0.43 14.70
CA SER A 101 15.41 -1.85 14.91
C SER A 101 14.16 -2.73 14.73
N THR A 102 12.98 -2.13 14.57
CA THR A 102 11.71 -2.85 14.40
C THR A 102 11.11 -2.59 13.02
N PRO A 103 10.20 -3.44 12.52
CA PRO A 103 9.49 -3.14 11.29
C PRO A 103 8.61 -1.89 11.44
N PHE A 104 8.58 -1.01 10.44
CA PHE A 104 7.67 0.14 10.47
C PHE A 104 6.23 -0.34 10.58
N THR A 105 5.58 0.03 11.68
CA THR A 105 4.28 -0.48 12.09
C THR A 105 3.28 0.66 12.21
N ILE A 106 2.09 0.46 11.65
CA ILE A 106 0.94 1.34 11.83
C ILE A 106 -0.18 0.50 12.44
N GLY A 107 -0.48 0.78 13.71
CA GLY A 107 -1.49 0.10 14.50
C GLY A 107 -2.90 0.46 14.06
N GLU A 108 -3.12 1.71 13.68
CA GLU A 108 -4.37 2.19 13.13
C GLU A 108 -4.12 3.18 11.98
N PHE A 109 -4.49 2.78 10.77
CA PHE A 109 -4.59 3.69 9.64
C PHE A 109 -6.02 3.88 9.20
N GLN A 110 -6.36 5.10 8.84
CA GLN A 110 -7.71 5.48 8.48
C GLN A 110 -8.31 4.65 7.33
N GLY A 111 -9.27 3.80 7.69
CA GLY A 111 -10.15 3.06 6.81
C GLY A 111 -11.54 3.67 6.64
N GLY A 112 -11.85 4.73 7.38
CA GLY A 112 -13.18 5.35 7.45
C GLY A 112 -13.20 6.62 8.29
N GLY A 113 -14.38 7.03 8.75
CA GLY A 113 -14.57 8.10 9.71
C GLY A 113 -15.85 7.85 10.50
N GLY A 114 -15.81 8.01 11.82
CA GLY A 114 -17.00 7.86 12.65
C GLY A 114 -17.92 9.08 12.51
N ASP A 115 -19.22 8.84 12.54
CA ASP A 115 -20.25 9.87 12.64
C ASP A 115 -21.01 9.75 13.97
N GLY A 116 -21.61 10.86 14.42
CA GLY A 116 -22.19 10.97 15.77
C GLY A 116 -23.58 11.58 15.77
N TRP A 117 -24.16 11.76 16.95
CA TRP A 117 -25.50 12.38 17.08
C TRP A 117 -25.57 13.74 16.39
N GLY A 118 -26.59 13.92 15.54
CA GLY A 118 -26.75 15.16 14.74
C GLY A 118 -25.76 15.27 13.56
N GLY A 119 -25.02 14.21 13.27
CA GLY A 119 -24.07 14.10 12.17
C GLY A 119 -24.71 13.93 10.79
N VAL A 120 -23.89 13.57 9.82
CA VAL A 120 -24.24 13.59 8.39
C VAL A 120 -24.42 12.20 7.77
N GLY A 121 -24.32 11.16 8.58
CA GLY A 121 -24.43 9.76 8.21
C GLY A 121 -23.10 9.15 7.75
N GLU A 122 -22.94 7.87 8.06
CA GLU A 122 -21.74 7.05 7.74
C GLU A 122 -21.44 7.00 6.23
N ASP A 123 -22.46 7.08 5.38
CA ASP A 123 -22.28 7.11 3.92
C ASP A 123 -21.48 8.33 3.46
N ARG A 124 -21.58 9.47 4.15
CA ARG A 124 -20.74 10.63 3.86
C ARG A 124 -19.30 10.44 4.32
N CYS A 125 -19.09 9.74 5.43
CA CYS A 125 -17.76 9.33 5.85
C CYS A 125 -17.14 8.31 4.86
N ALA A 126 -17.96 7.45 4.24
CA ALA A 126 -17.53 6.56 3.17
C ALA A 126 -17.07 7.33 1.91
N ILE A 127 -17.69 8.48 1.61
CA ILE A 127 -17.25 9.37 0.51
C ILE A 127 -15.91 10.04 0.85
N LEU A 128 -15.73 10.55 2.07
CA LEU A 128 -14.48 11.19 2.50
C LEU A 128 -13.27 10.24 2.33
N THR A 129 -13.47 8.97 2.65
CA THR A 129 -12.44 7.92 2.64
C THR A 129 -12.65 6.91 1.50
N ASN A 130 -13.16 7.35 0.35
CA ASN A 130 -13.48 6.49 -0.78
C ASN A 130 -12.24 5.86 -1.45
N ASN A 131 -12.44 5.19 -2.60
CA ASN A 131 -11.40 4.58 -3.42
C ASN A 131 -10.29 5.56 -3.86
N ASP A 132 -10.59 6.84 -4.09
CA ASP A 132 -9.56 7.86 -4.39
C ASP A 132 -8.67 8.09 -3.17
N ALA A 133 -9.26 8.19 -1.98
CA ALA A 133 -8.50 8.29 -0.74
C ALA A 133 -7.63 7.06 -0.52
N ILE A 134 -8.12 5.84 -0.78
CA ILE A 134 -7.32 4.61 -0.71
C ILE A 134 -6.11 4.68 -1.65
N LYS A 135 -6.33 4.95 -2.95
CA LYS A 135 -5.25 5.06 -3.93
C LYS A 135 -4.15 6.00 -3.46
N VAL A 136 -4.50 7.18 -2.96
CA VAL A 136 -3.50 8.19 -2.59
C VAL A 136 -2.88 7.90 -1.22
N GLN A 137 -3.69 7.68 -0.19
CA GLN A 137 -3.23 7.57 1.19
C GLN A 137 -2.52 6.23 1.46
N PHE A 138 -3.05 5.11 0.93
CA PHE A 138 -2.47 3.80 1.19
C PHE A 138 -1.18 3.63 0.42
N LYS A 139 -1.13 4.01 -0.87
CA LYS A 139 0.12 3.97 -1.65
C LYS A 139 1.19 4.88 -1.07
N ASN A 140 0.84 6.09 -0.61
CA ASN A 140 1.79 6.97 0.07
C ASN A 140 2.31 6.31 1.36
N THR A 141 1.46 5.61 2.11
CA THR A 141 1.87 4.86 3.30
C THR A 141 2.79 3.69 2.97
N TYR A 142 2.48 2.92 1.93
CA TYR A 142 3.36 1.86 1.42
C TYR A 142 4.71 2.39 0.97
N SER A 143 4.78 3.65 0.50
CA SER A 143 6.03 4.28 0.08
C SER A 143 7.06 4.43 1.20
N PHE A 144 6.63 4.43 2.46
CA PHE A 144 7.52 4.48 3.63
C PHE A 144 7.99 3.10 4.11
N GLY A 145 7.64 2.02 3.41
CA GLY A 145 8.08 0.67 3.75
C GLY A 145 7.38 0.09 4.98
N VAL A 146 6.10 0.43 5.19
CA VAL A 146 5.30 -0.15 6.28
C VAL A 146 5.23 -1.67 6.13
N ALA A 147 5.60 -2.40 7.18
CA ALA A 147 5.62 -3.86 7.19
C ALA A 147 4.43 -4.46 7.95
N ILE A 148 3.90 -3.72 8.91
CA ILE A 148 2.68 -4.08 9.65
C ILE A 148 1.70 -2.91 9.49
N PHE A 149 0.58 -3.16 8.82
CA PHE A 149 -0.38 -2.13 8.45
C PHE A 149 -1.81 -2.60 8.76
N ASN A 150 -2.43 -2.00 9.77
CA ASN A 150 -3.80 -2.28 10.14
C ASN A 150 -4.73 -1.13 9.76
N VAL A 151 -5.91 -1.45 9.23
CA VAL A 151 -6.89 -0.47 8.71
C VAL A 151 -8.05 -0.35 9.68
N TYR A 152 -8.15 0.80 10.34
CA TYR A 152 -9.20 1.13 11.29
C TYR A 152 -10.28 2.02 10.64
N MET A 153 -11.52 1.57 10.40
CA MET A 153 -12.01 0.18 10.46
C MET A 153 -12.05 -0.44 9.06
N ILE A 154 -11.80 -1.75 8.99
CA ILE A 154 -12.13 -2.55 7.80
C ILE A 154 -13.62 -2.95 7.79
N TYR A 155 -14.17 -3.22 8.97
CA TYR A 155 -15.58 -3.48 9.28
C TYR A 155 -15.83 -2.98 10.70
N GLY A 156 -16.75 -2.04 10.89
CA GLY A 156 -17.01 -1.50 12.24
C GLY A 156 -18.12 -2.24 12.98
N GLY A 157 -19.26 -2.51 12.33
CA GLY A 157 -20.39 -3.23 12.93
C GLY A 157 -21.38 -2.28 13.61
N THR A 158 -21.92 -2.67 14.78
CA THR A 158 -23.02 -1.96 15.44
C THR A 158 -22.73 -1.78 16.93
N ASN A 159 -22.98 -0.58 17.45
CA ASN A 159 -23.00 -0.27 18.88
C ASN A 159 -24.30 -0.77 19.53
N TRP A 160 -24.52 -2.08 19.52
CA TRP A 160 -25.71 -2.71 20.08
C TRP A 160 -25.69 -2.66 21.63
N GLY A 161 -26.87 -2.73 22.26
CA GLY A 161 -26.96 -2.89 23.72
C GLY A 161 -26.33 -1.75 24.53
N ASN A 162 -26.25 -0.54 23.98
CA ASN A 162 -25.62 0.64 24.61
C ASN A 162 -24.10 0.50 24.87
N LEU A 163 -23.38 -0.33 24.09
CA LEU A 163 -21.92 -0.49 24.24
C LEU A 163 -21.10 0.72 23.75
N GLY A 164 -21.70 1.57 22.90
CA GLY A 164 -21.04 2.74 22.33
C GLY A 164 -20.86 3.88 23.33
N TYR A 165 -19.91 4.78 23.05
CA TYR A 165 -19.70 5.99 23.83
C TYR A 165 -20.77 7.06 23.56
N HIS A 166 -20.89 8.04 24.46
CA HIS A 166 -21.96 9.05 24.44
C HIS A 166 -22.04 9.94 23.18
N GLY A 167 -20.95 10.07 22.41
CA GLY A 167 -20.91 10.89 21.20
C GLY A 167 -21.38 10.16 19.93
N GLY A 168 -21.37 8.83 19.93
CA GLY A 168 -21.80 8.00 18.80
C GLY A 168 -23.25 7.55 18.94
N TYR A 169 -23.87 7.23 17.80
CA TYR A 169 -25.18 6.57 17.74
C TYR A 169 -25.04 5.05 17.55
N THR A 170 -26.14 4.37 17.21
CA THR A 170 -26.20 2.90 17.13
C THR A 170 -25.33 2.28 16.05
N SER A 171 -25.34 2.82 14.82
CA SER A 171 -24.46 2.33 13.76
C SER A 171 -23.01 2.60 14.10
N TYR A 172 -22.14 1.65 13.73
CA TYR A 172 -20.70 1.82 13.66
C TYR A 172 -20.19 1.35 12.29
N ASP A 173 -20.94 1.61 11.22
CA ASP A 173 -20.51 1.33 9.84
C ASP A 173 -19.17 1.98 9.50
N TYR A 174 -18.90 3.15 10.10
CA TYR A 174 -17.63 3.89 10.02
C TYR A 174 -17.29 4.39 8.60
N GLY A 175 -18.18 4.24 7.62
CA GLY A 175 -17.82 4.40 6.22
C GLY A 175 -16.72 3.42 5.76
N ALA A 176 -16.59 2.28 6.45
CA ALA A 176 -15.56 1.28 6.21
C ALA A 176 -15.69 0.60 4.83
N SER A 177 -14.70 -0.19 4.44
CA SER A 177 -14.74 -0.93 3.16
C SER A 177 -15.77 -2.06 3.15
N ILE A 178 -15.98 -2.71 4.29
CA ILE A 178 -17.07 -3.66 4.53
C ILE A 178 -18.15 -2.91 5.32
N THR A 179 -19.37 -2.89 4.77
CA THR A 179 -20.50 -2.18 5.39
C THR A 179 -20.96 -2.88 6.69
N GLU A 180 -21.73 -2.18 7.52
CA GLU A 180 -22.31 -2.72 8.76
C GLU A 180 -23.11 -4.02 8.54
N ASP A 181 -23.80 -4.14 7.40
CA ASP A 181 -24.53 -5.35 6.99
C ASP A 181 -23.67 -6.38 6.23
N ARG A 182 -22.34 -6.19 6.25
CA ARG A 182 -21.28 -7.07 5.70
C ARG A 182 -21.19 -7.13 4.18
N GLN A 183 -21.73 -6.13 3.48
CA GLN A 183 -21.57 -6.02 2.04
C GLN A 183 -20.20 -5.47 1.66
N VAL A 184 -19.77 -5.79 0.44
CA VAL A 184 -18.46 -5.40 -0.11
C VAL A 184 -18.59 -4.63 -1.44
N TRP A 185 -19.74 -3.99 -1.66
CA TRP A 185 -20.03 -3.27 -2.91
C TRP A 185 -19.37 -1.89 -2.99
N ARG A 186 -18.90 -1.32 -1.87
CA ARG A 186 -18.19 -0.03 -1.87
C ARG A 186 -16.89 -0.18 -2.65
N GLU A 187 -16.67 0.70 -3.63
CA GLU A 187 -15.52 0.59 -4.55
C GLU A 187 -14.16 0.54 -3.82
N LYS A 188 -14.05 1.20 -2.66
CA LYS A 188 -12.84 1.18 -1.83
C LYS A 188 -12.43 -0.23 -1.39
N TYR A 189 -13.38 -1.18 -1.24
CA TYR A 189 -13.07 -2.58 -0.96
C TYR A 189 -12.25 -3.20 -2.09
N SER A 190 -12.72 -3.02 -3.33
CA SER A 190 -12.06 -3.56 -4.51
C SER A 190 -10.72 -2.89 -4.77
N GLU A 191 -10.59 -1.57 -4.52
CA GLU A 191 -9.30 -0.88 -4.61
C GLU A 191 -8.30 -1.40 -3.57
N MET A 192 -8.70 -1.52 -2.29
CA MET A 192 -7.84 -2.11 -1.25
C MET A 192 -7.40 -3.53 -1.61
N LYS A 193 -8.28 -4.33 -2.23
CA LYS A 193 -7.95 -5.68 -2.71
C LYS A 193 -6.85 -5.67 -3.76
N LEU A 194 -6.83 -4.71 -4.69
CA LEU A 194 -5.76 -4.60 -5.68
C LEU A 194 -4.41 -4.40 -4.99
N GLU A 195 -4.38 -3.53 -3.99
CA GLU A 195 -3.17 -3.19 -3.27
C GLU A 195 -2.66 -4.32 -2.37
N ALA A 196 -3.56 -4.99 -1.65
CA ALA A 196 -3.22 -6.13 -0.80
C ALA A 196 -2.66 -7.31 -1.61
N ASN A 197 -3.27 -7.63 -2.77
CA ASN A 197 -2.78 -8.70 -3.65
C ASN A 197 -1.41 -8.37 -4.25
N PHE A 198 -1.17 -7.10 -4.57
CA PHE A 198 0.13 -6.64 -5.04
C PHE A 198 1.22 -6.87 -3.98
N LEU A 199 0.99 -6.40 -2.76
CA LEU A 199 1.96 -6.53 -1.65
C LEU A 199 2.23 -8.01 -1.34
N LYS A 200 1.18 -8.83 -1.30
CA LYS A 200 1.29 -10.28 -1.11
C LYS A 200 2.17 -10.96 -2.16
N ALA A 201 2.07 -10.55 -3.42
CA ALA A 201 2.87 -11.11 -4.52
C ALA A 201 4.29 -10.49 -4.63
N SER A 202 4.64 -9.54 -3.76
CA SER A 202 5.84 -8.71 -3.91
C SER A 202 6.76 -8.82 -2.70
N ALA A 203 7.24 -10.02 -2.36
CA ALA A 203 8.12 -10.25 -1.21
C ALA A 203 9.35 -9.30 -1.15
N ALA A 204 9.85 -8.87 -2.32
CA ALA A 204 10.92 -7.89 -2.42
C ALA A 204 10.64 -6.57 -1.68
N TYR A 205 9.36 -6.18 -1.56
CA TYR A 205 8.90 -4.99 -0.84
C TYR A 205 9.41 -4.96 0.61
N LEU A 206 9.37 -6.09 1.32
CA LEU A 206 9.78 -6.19 2.72
C LEU A 206 11.29 -6.00 2.94
N THR A 207 12.08 -6.12 1.87
CA THR A 207 13.55 -5.92 1.91
C THR A 207 13.98 -4.63 1.22
N ALA A 208 13.05 -3.91 0.60
CA ALA A 208 13.35 -2.64 -0.04
C ALA A 208 13.51 -1.55 1.02
N THR A 209 14.44 -0.62 0.80
CA THR A 209 14.58 0.56 1.67
C THR A 209 13.80 1.73 1.07
N ALA A 210 12.90 2.31 1.86
CA ALA A 210 12.27 3.59 1.52
C ALA A 210 13.33 4.69 1.36
N GLY A 211 13.26 5.41 0.24
CA GLY A 211 13.95 6.68 0.05
C GLY A 211 13.02 7.85 0.35
N HIS A 212 13.58 9.05 0.40
CA HIS A 212 12.79 10.26 0.66
C HIS A 212 11.95 10.63 -0.57
N GLY A 213 10.70 11.03 -0.33
CA GLY A 213 9.78 11.45 -1.39
C GLY A 213 10.00 12.90 -1.80
N GLU A 214 10.21 13.13 -3.10
CA GLU A 214 10.52 14.47 -3.62
C GLU A 214 9.71 14.80 -4.88
N ASN A 215 9.42 16.09 -5.07
CA ASN A 215 8.70 16.59 -6.23
C ASN A 215 9.66 16.78 -7.42
N GLY A 216 9.22 16.42 -8.63
CA GLY A 216 9.99 16.66 -9.86
C GLY A 216 11.27 15.82 -10.01
N THR A 217 11.41 14.75 -9.22
CA THR A 217 12.55 13.81 -9.32
C THR A 217 12.30 12.75 -10.37
N PHE A 218 13.33 11.98 -10.75
CA PHE A 218 13.21 10.93 -11.79
C PHE A 218 12.67 11.46 -13.14
N GLY A 219 12.94 12.72 -13.47
CA GLY A 219 12.55 13.34 -14.74
C GLY A 219 11.06 13.67 -14.89
N VAL A 220 10.26 13.54 -13.82
CA VAL A 220 8.84 13.96 -13.81
C VAL A 220 8.74 15.49 -13.63
N PRO A 221 7.61 16.14 -13.99
CA PRO A 221 7.42 17.56 -13.71
C PRO A 221 7.21 17.83 -12.20
N ALA A 222 7.45 19.07 -11.75
CA ALA A 222 7.40 19.45 -10.33
C ALA A 222 6.02 19.22 -9.66
N GLU A 223 4.95 19.14 -10.44
CA GLU A 223 3.60 18.83 -9.95
C GLU A 223 3.37 17.34 -9.67
N ILE A 224 4.39 16.49 -9.89
CA ILE A 224 4.39 15.07 -9.59
C ILE A 224 5.46 14.78 -8.53
N ALA A 225 5.07 14.05 -7.51
CA ALA A 225 5.96 13.55 -6.48
C ALA A 225 6.26 12.06 -6.71
N VAL A 226 7.50 11.66 -6.45
CA VAL A 226 7.93 10.26 -6.50
C VAL A 226 8.60 9.91 -5.17
N THR A 227 8.12 8.85 -4.54
CA THR A 227 8.79 8.23 -3.40
C THR A 227 9.30 6.84 -3.82
N PRO A 228 10.62 6.62 -3.85
CA PRO A 228 11.19 5.33 -4.24
C PRO A 228 11.32 4.37 -3.04
N LEU A 229 11.20 3.07 -3.29
CA LEU A 229 11.70 2.00 -2.42
C LEU A 229 12.75 1.22 -3.21
N PHE A 230 14.00 1.30 -2.78
CA PHE A 230 15.14 0.72 -3.48
C PHE A 230 15.39 -0.73 -3.04
N GLY A 231 15.56 -1.63 -4.00
CA GLY A 231 15.86 -3.04 -3.74
C GLY A 231 17.17 -3.23 -2.99
N ALA A 232 17.25 -4.30 -2.20
CA ALA A 232 18.36 -4.56 -1.27
C ALA A 232 19.74 -4.73 -1.94
N ILE A 233 19.81 -5.14 -3.22
CA ILE A 233 21.09 -5.19 -3.97
C ILE A 233 21.74 -3.80 -4.09
N ASN A 234 20.95 -2.71 -4.11
CA ASN A 234 21.49 -1.35 -4.20
C ASN A 234 22.28 -0.93 -2.94
N LYS A 235 22.21 -1.71 -1.86
CA LYS A 235 22.97 -1.50 -0.62
C LYS A 235 24.10 -2.50 -0.38
N GLY A 236 24.54 -3.23 -1.41
CA GLY A 236 25.67 -4.17 -1.30
C GLY A 236 25.35 -5.47 -0.55
N THR A 237 24.07 -5.85 -0.43
CA THR A 237 23.63 -7.12 0.16
C THR A 237 23.17 -8.09 -0.93
N ASN A 238 23.14 -9.40 -0.64
CA ASN A 238 22.58 -10.45 -1.51
C ASN A 238 21.03 -10.40 -1.54
N GLY A 239 20.46 -9.25 -1.92
CA GLY A 239 19.03 -8.96 -1.89
C GLY A 239 18.34 -9.07 -3.25
N THR A 240 17.13 -8.52 -3.35
CA THR A 240 16.41 -8.36 -4.63
C THR A 240 16.86 -7.09 -5.36
N ARG A 241 16.74 -7.05 -6.70
CA ARG A 241 16.96 -5.83 -7.51
C ARG A 241 15.68 -5.00 -7.69
N THR A 242 14.54 -5.55 -7.27
CA THR A 242 13.25 -4.94 -7.49
C THR A 242 13.16 -3.59 -6.78
N ASN A 243 12.84 -2.54 -7.54
CA ASN A 243 12.55 -1.22 -7.00
C ASN A 243 11.08 -0.91 -7.22
N PHE A 244 10.52 -0.13 -6.31
CA PHE A 244 9.16 0.37 -6.37
C PHE A 244 9.20 1.89 -6.41
N TYR A 245 8.27 2.51 -7.11
CA TYR A 245 8.15 3.95 -7.19
C TYR A 245 6.69 4.34 -7.04
N VAL A 246 6.39 4.98 -5.92
CA VAL A 246 5.05 5.51 -5.65
C VAL A 246 4.97 6.91 -6.25
N VAL A 247 4.13 7.06 -7.26
CA VAL A 247 3.93 8.31 -7.99
C VAL A 247 2.56 8.88 -7.63
N ARG A 248 2.49 10.17 -7.31
CA ARG A 248 1.25 10.91 -7.05
C ARG A 248 1.37 12.36 -7.49
N HIS A 249 0.26 13.10 -7.53
CA HIS A 249 0.35 14.55 -7.58
C HIS A 249 1.13 15.09 -6.37
N ALA A 250 1.98 16.10 -6.60
CA ALA A 250 2.71 16.81 -5.56
C ALA A 250 1.74 17.46 -4.55
N ASP A 251 0.71 18.14 -5.08
CA ASP A 251 -0.53 18.40 -4.36
C ASP A 251 -1.43 17.17 -4.41
N PHE A 252 -1.41 16.37 -3.34
CA PHE A 252 -2.13 15.10 -3.27
C PHE A 252 -3.66 15.25 -3.38
N ALA A 253 -4.22 16.45 -3.20
CA ALA A 253 -5.64 16.72 -3.31
C ALA A 253 -6.08 17.08 -4.75
N SER A 254 -5.12 17.24 -5.67
CA SER A 254 -5.37 17.71 -7.04
C SER A 254 -6.35 16.82 -7.80
N LEU A 255 -7.26 17.46 -8.53
CA LEU A 255 -8.19 16.83 -9.47
C LEU A 255 -7.71 16.92 -10.93
N ALA A 256 -6.50 17.47 -11.15
CA ALA A 256 -5.99 17.71 -12.49
C ALA A 256 -5.60 16.41 -13.20
N ARG A 257 -5.60 16.45 -14.53
CA ARG A 257 -4.93 15.45 -15.35
C ARG A 257 -3.50 15.93 -15.65
N LYS A 258 -2.50 15.09 -15.37
CA LYS A 258 -1.09 15.39 -15.65
C LYS A 258 -0.46 14.29 -16.50
N LEU A 259 0.33 14.75 -17.48
CA LEU A 259 1.16 13.90 -18.32
C LEU A 259 2.58 13.95 -17.79
N TYR A 260 3.27 12.81 -17.79
CA TYR A 260 4.66 12.76 -17.38
C TYR A 260 5.43 11.66 -18.13
N LYS A 261 6.74 11.81 -18.15
CA LYS A 261 7.68 10.73 -18.42
C LYS A 261 8.48 10.48 -17.16
N PHE A 262 9.03 9.28 -17.06
CA PHE A 262 9.66 8.81 -15.84
C PHE A 262 10.96 8.10 -16.17
N THR A 263 12.08 8.57 -15.61
CA THR A 263 13.42 8.07 -15.89
C THR A 263 13.97 7.34 -14.67
N VAL A 264 14.31 6.07 -14.87
CA VAL A 264 14.76 5.16 -13.80
C VAL A 264 15.95 4.34 -14.24
N THR A 265 16.75 3.90 -13.26
CA THR A 265 17.82 2.94 -13.46
C THR A 265 17.27 1.52 -13.30
N THR A 266 17.64 0.64 -14.23
CA THR A 266 17.27 -0.78 -14.24
C THR A 266 18.52 -1.64 -14.48
N SER A 267 18.36 -2.97 -14.43
CA SER A 267 19.39 -3.91 -14.90
C SER A 267 19.79 -3.73 -16.37
N HIS A 268 18.99 -3.01 -17.16
CA HIS A 268 19.24 -2.70 -18.57
C HIS A 268 19.72 -1.25 -18.77
N GLY A 269 20.15 -0.57 -17.69
CA GLY A 269 20.62 0.80 -17.71
C GLY A 269 19.52 1.82 -17.41
N ASN A 270 19.81 3.08 -17.72
CA ASN A 270 18.87 4.18 -17.52
C ASN A 270 17.83 4.20 -18.65
N ILE A 271 16.55 4.16 -18.26
CA ILE A 271 15.41 4.08 -19.19
C ILE A 271 14.45 5.22 -18.87
N THR A 272 14.00 5.93 -19.92
CA THR A 272 12.88 6.87 -19.83
C THR A 272 11.62 6.21 -20.36
N ILE A 273 10.62 6.09 -19.50
CA ILE A 273 9.33 5.44 -19.75
C ILE A 273 8.28 6.52 -20.06
N PRO A 274 7.49 6.40 -21.14
CA PRO A 274 7.48 5.29 -22.10
C PRO A 274 8.60 5.39 -23.16
N GLN A 275 9.19 4.25 -23.50
CA GLN A 275 10.23 4.13 -24.54
C GLN A 275 9.64 4.20 -25.95
N LEU A 276 8.41 3.71 -26.17
CA LEU A 276 7.78 3.70 -27.50
C LEU A 276 7.10 5.03 -27.88
N GLY A 277 7.27 6.06 -27.05
CA GLY A 277 6.70 7.39 -27.25
C GLY A 277 5.45 7.64 -26.40
N GLY A 278 4.87 8.84 -26.54
CA GLY A 278 3.74 9.28 -25.71
C GLY A 278 4.16 9.73 -24.30
N SER A 279 3.23 9.64 -23.35
CA SER A 279 3.43 10.01 -21.95
C SER A 279 2.59 9.13 -21.05
N LEU A 280 3.05 8.89 -19.83
CA LEU A 280 2.23 8.34 -18.76
C LEU A 280 1.22 9.38 -18.31
N VAL A 281 0.14 8.93 -17.67
CA VAL A 281 -0.96 9.78 -17.21
C VAL A 281 -1.18 9.55 -15.72
N ILE A 282 -1.49 10.61 -15.00
CA ILE A 282 -2.15 10.54 -13.70
C ILE A 282 -3.38 11.45 -13.77
N ASN A 283 -4.52 10.95 -13.32
CA ASN A 283 -5.80 11.62 -13.51
C ASN A 283 -6.53 11.77 -12.18
N GLY A 284 -6.70 13.00 -11.74
CA GLY A 284 -7.35 13.33 -10.48
C GLY A 284 -6.62 12.77 -9.28
N ARG A 285 -7.39 12.39 -8.25
CA ARG A 285 -6.87 11.80 -7.02
C ARG A 285 -6.49 10.33 -7.26
N ASP A 286 -5.34 10.16 -7.90
CA ASP A 286 -4.74 8.87 -8.18
C ASP A 286 -3.29 8.84 -7.67
N SER A 287 -2.81 7.63 -7.43
CA SER A 287 -1.41 7.32 -7.21
C SER A 287 -1.11 5.96 -7.81
N LYS A 288 0.11 5.76 -8.30
CA LYS A 288 0.52 4.54 -9.01
C LYS A 288 1.78 3.95 -8.41
N LYS A 289 1.86 2.63 -8.37
CA LYS A 289 3.08 1.87 -8.03
C LYS A 289 3.74 1.37 -9.30
N HIS A 290 4.77 2.07 -9.76
CA HIS A 290 5.64 1.60 -10.84
C HIS A 290 6.71 0.67 -10.27
N VAL A 291 7.19 -0.27 -11.08
CA VAL A 291 8.23 -1.21 -10.66
C VAL A 291 9.34 -1.29 -11.68
N THR A 292 10.55 -1.54 -11.22
CA THR A 292 11.69 -1.97 -12.04
C THR A 292 12.30 -3.23 -11.47
N ASP A 293 12.88 -4.04 -12.36
CA ASP A 293 13.51 -5.32 -12.03
C ASP A 293 12.64 -6.22 -11.13
N TYR A 294 11.36 -6.31 -11.46
CA TYR A 294 10.34 -7.00 -10.66
C TYR A 294 10.37 -8.50 -10.93
N ASP A 295 10.61 -9.30 -9.89
CA ASP A 295 10.69 -10.75 -10.01
C ASP A 295 9.30 -11.40 -10.06
N ILE A 296 9.03 -12.10 -11.16
CA ILE A 296 7.81 -12.88 -11.40
C ILE A 296 8.19 -14.36 -11.31
N GLY A 297 8.57 -14.78 -10.11
CA GLY A 297 8.96 -16.16 -9.80
C GLY A 297 10.13 -16.66 -10.64
N GLY A 298 11.20 -15.88 -10.76
CA GLY A 298 12.40 -16.13 -11.56
C GLY A 298 12.44 -15.45 -12.93
N ILE A 299 11.38 -14.73 -13.32
CA ILE A 299 11.37 -13.88 -14.53
C ILE A 299 11.56 -12.43 -14.11
N ASN A 300 12.62 -11.78 -14.58
CA ASN A 300 12.82 -10.36 -14.37
C ASN A 300 11.96 -9.51 -15.32
N MET A 301 10.89 -8.87 -14.84
CA MET A 301 10.21 -7.80 -15.56
C MET A 301 10.99 -6.49 -15.39
N ILE A 302 11.64 -6.04 -16.46
CA ILE A 302 12.63 -4.95 -16.45
C ILE A 302 12.00 -3.66 -15.90
N TYR A 303 10.80 -3.34 -16.37
CA TYR A 303 9.95 -2.31 -15.78
C TYR A 303 8.48 -2.53 -16.14
N SER A 304 7.59 -1.90 -15.38
CA SER A 304 6.18 -1.71 -15.72
C SER A 304 5.70 -0.36 -15.19
N SER A 305 5.04 0.42 -16.06
CA SER A 305 4.25 1.59 -15.63
C SER A 305 2.79 1.27 -15.34
N ALA A 306 2.34 0.06 -15.69
CA ALA A 306 1.07 -0.49 -15.22
C ALA A 306 1.27 -1.13 -13.86
N GLU A 307 0.29 -1.01 -12.98
CA GLU A 307 0.35 -1.59 -11.64
C GLU A 307 0.17 -3.11 -11.74
N ALA A 308 0.98 -3.87 -11.02
CA ALA A 308 0.78 -5.31 -10.91
C ALA A 308 -0.35 -5.58 -9.90
N PHE A 309 -1.29 -6.46 -10.24
CA PHE A 309 -2.29 -6.96 -9.29
C PHE A 309 -1.75 -8.17 -8.53
N SER A 310 -1.26 -9.17 -9.26
CA SER A 310 -0.68 -10.39 -8.70
C SER A 310 0.03 -11.18 -9.81
N TRP A 311 0.78 -12.20 -9.43
CA TRP A 311 1.30 -13.21 -10.34
C TRP A 311 1.33 -14.59 -9.68
N SER A 312 1.36 -15.64 -10.49
CA SER A 312 1.51 -17.01 -10.00
C SER A 312 2.37 -17.84 -10.94
N LYS A 313 2.96 -18.90 -10.39
CA LYS A 313 3.75 -19.90 -11.11
C LYS A 313 3.13 -21.28 -10.87
N ASN A 314 2.85 -22.01 -11.92
CA ASN A 314 2.38 -23.39 -11.84
C ASN A 314 3.55 -24.39 -11.82
N HIS A 315 3.25 -25.67 -11.57
CA HIS A 315 4.25 -26.75 -11.47
C HIS A 315 5.08 -26.98 -12.75
N ASN A 316 4.61 -26.54 -13.92
CA ASN A 316 5.28 -26.71 -15.22
C ASN A 316 6.09 -25.46 -15.65
N ASP A 317 6.39 -24.57 -14.69
CA ASP A 317 7.01 -23.25 -14.89
C ASP A 317 6.19 -22.27 -15.75
N GLY A 318 4.91 -22.57 -15.98
CA GLY A 318 3.96 -21.63 -16.57
C GLY A 318 3.67 -20.51 -15.58
N ARG A 319 3.65 -19.26 -16.04
CA ARG A 319 3.39 -18.09 -15.19
C ARG A 319 2.24 -17.26 -15.73
N VAL A 320 1.50 -16.65 -14.81
CA VAL A 320 0.48 -15.65 -15.11
C VAL A 320 0.85 -14.38 -14.35
N LEU A 321 0.87 -13.25 -15.05
CA LEU A 321 1.01 -11.91 -14.50
C LEU A 321 -0.24 -11.12 -14.86
N ILE A 322 -0.81 -10.39 -13.90
CA ILE A 322 -1.91 -9.45 -14.16
C ILE A 322 -1.40 -8.04 -13.93
N LEU A 323 -1.43 -7.23 -14.98
CA LEU A 323 -1.14 -5.79 -14.97
C LEU A 323 -2.43 -5.02 -15.21
N TYR A 324 -2.59 -3.89 -14.55
CA TYR A 324 -3.75 -3.00 -14.74
C TYR A 324 -3.39 -1.52 -14.74
N GLY A 325 -4.28 -0.71 -15.31
CA GLY A 325 -4.20 0.75 -15.25
C GLY A 325 -5.59 1.40 -15.23
N GLY A 326 -5.64 2.72 -15.07
CA GLY A 326 -6.88 3.49 -15.20
C GLY A 326 -7.34 3.61 -16.66
N ASP A 327 -8.61 3.93 -16.88
CA ASP A 327 -9.13 4.12 -18.25
C ASP A 327 -8.32 5.19 -18.99
N ARG A 328 -7.91 4.87 -20.23
CA ARG A 328 -7.08 5.70 -21.11
C ARG A 328 -5.67 6.02 -20.59
N ASP A 329 -5.18 5.32 -19.57
CA ASP A 329 -3.77 5.35 -19.25
C ASP A 329 -2.96 4.76 -20.41
N ASN A 330 -1.89 5.45 -20.80
CA ASN A 330 -0.89 4.87 -21.69
C ASN A 330 0.13 4.13 -20.83
N SER A 331 0.16 2.80 -20.94
CA SER A 331 0.98 1.91 -20.11
C SER A 331 2.04 1.22 -20.96
N GLU A 332 3.17 0.90 -20.32
CA GLU A 332 4.27 0.21 -20.97
C GLU A 332 4.97 -0.73 -19.99
N ALA A 333 5.31 -1.94 -20.46
CA ALA A 333 6.08 -2.91 -19.70
C ALA A 333 7.15 -3.53 -20.59
N ALA A 334 8.27 -3.95 -19.99
CA ALA A 334 9.36 -4.57 -20.72
C ALA A 334 9.85 -5.87 -20.11
N PHE A 335 10.17 -6.81 -20.99
CA PHE A 335 10.61 -8.16 -20.65
C PHE A 335 11.90 -8.53 -21.41
N PRO A 336 12.81 -9.34 -20.84
CA PRO A 336 14.02 -9.77 -21.53
C PRO A 336 13.73 -10.55 -22.81
N ILE A 337 14.54 -10.33 -23.87
CA ILE A 337 14.39 -11.07 -25.14
C ILE A 337 14.58 -12.58 -24.99
N SER A 338 15.26 -13.03 -23.94
CA SER A 338 15.50 -14.45 -23.64
C SER A 338 14.23 -15.24 -23.33
N LEU A 339 13.12 -14.58 -23.02
CA LEU A 339 11.83 -15.24 -22.79
C LEU A 339 11.13 -15.72 -24.07
N GLY A 340 11.60 -15.25 -25.24
CA GLY A 340 10.97 -15.50 -26.54
C GLY A 340 10.16 -14.30 -27.06
N ALA A 341 9.73 -14.36 -28.31
CA ALA A 341 8.95 -13.30 -28.94
C ALA A 341 7.53 -13.21 -28.32
N PRO A 342 7.06 -12.01 -27.96
CA PRO A 342 5.69 -11.81 -27.50
C PRO A 342 4.67 -12.04 -28.62
N ASP A 343 3.53 -12.61 -28.25
CA ASP A 343 2.42 -12.92 -29.13
C ASP A 343 1.11 -12.49 -28.46
N VAL A 344 0.32 -11.63 -29.12
CA VAL A 344 -0.98 -11.18 -28.59
C VAL A 344 -1.99 -12.28 -28.88
N ILE A 345 -2.42 -13.00 -27.84
CA ILE A 345 -3.32 -14.14 -27.95
C ILE A 345 -4.79 -13.79 -27.64
N GLU A 346 -5.05 -12.59 -27.10
CA GLU A 346 -6.38 -12.04 -26.88
C GLU A 346 -6.34 -10.50 -26.93
N GLY A 347 -7.38 -9.90 -27.50
CA GLY A 347 -7.52 -8.45 -27.66
C GLY A 347 -6.61 -7.88 -28.75
N HIS A 348 -6.63 -6.56 -28.90
CA HIS A 348 -5.83 -5.85 -29.89
C HIS A 348 -5.26 -4.53 -29.33
N GLY A 349 -4.37 -3.85 -30.07
CA GLY A 349 -3.85 -2.54 -29.67
C GLY A 349 -2.68 -2.58 -28.67
N VAL A 350 -1.88 -3.65 -28.69
CA VAL A 350 -0.57 -3.71 -28.01
C VAL A 350 0.52 -3.50 -29.06
N ASP A 351 1.26 -2.38 -28.99
CA ASP A 351 2.48 -2.20 -29.79
C ASP A 351 3.62 -2.99 -29.12
N ILE A 352 4.26 -3.87 -29.88
CA ILE A 352 5.34 -4.73 -29.42
C ILE A 352 6.57 -4.39 -30.23
N ARG A 353 7.61 -3.88 -29.58
CA ARG A 353 8.90 -3.59 -30.22
C ARG A 353 10.06 -4.20 -29.47
N ARG A 354 11.06 -4.65 -30.23
CA ARG A 354 12.35 -5.03 -29.68
C ARG A 354 13.24 -3.80 -29.57
N LEU A 355 13.64 -3.45 -28.36
CA LEU A 355 14.61 -2.38 -28.09
C LEU A 355 15.80 -2.97 -27.33
N GLY A 356 16.95 -3.06 -28.01
CA GLY A 356 18.15 -3.68 -27.45
C GLY A 356 17.91 -5.11 -26.97
N GLY A 357 18.11 -5.34 -25.67
CA GLY A 357 17.92 -6.62 -24.99
C GLY A 357 16.50 -6.89 -24.47
N ALA A 358 15.52 -6.03 -24.77
CA ALA A 358 14.17 -6.13 -24.26
C ALA A 358 13.09 -6.18 -25.36
N TRP A 359 12.00 -6.90 -25.05
CA TRP A 359 10.70 -6.72 -25.67
C TRP A 359 9.92 -5.68 -24.88
N VAL A 360 9.46 -4.63 -25.54
CA VAL A 360 8.68 -3.54 -24.95
C VAL A 360 7.25 -3.63 -25.49
N LEU A 361 6.29 -3.69 -24.57
CA LEU A 361 4.86 -3.77 -24.82
C LEU A 361 4.25 -2.44 -24.39
N GLN A 362 3.66 -1.68 -25.31
CA GLN A 362 2.91 -0.46 -25.00
C GLN A 362 1.45 -0.63 -25.39
N TRP A 363 0.53 -0.17 -24.54
CA TRP A 363 -0.91 -0.19 -24.82
C TRP A 363 -1.61 0.98 -24.15
N THR A 364 -2.72 1.41 -24.74
CA THR A 364 -3.66 2.31 -24.06
C THR A 364 -4.71 1.46 -23.35
N VAL A 365 -4.83 1.63 -22.04
CA VAL A 365 -5.80 0.91 -21.21
C VAL A 365 -7.22 1.30 -21.61
N ASN A 366 -8.08 0.31 -21.76
CA ASN A 366 -9.52 0.44 -21.99
C ASN A 366 -10.23 -0.84 -21.51
N GLN A 367 -11.55 -0.89 -21.67
CA GLN A 367 -12.38 -1.99 -21.16
C GLN A 367 -12.10 -3.37 -21.77
N GLU A 368 -11.50 -3.41 -22.96
CA GLU A 368 -11.15 -4.68 -23.61
C GLU A 368 -9.92 -5.30 -22.93
N ARG A 369 -10.05 -6.52 -22.43
CA ARG A 369 -8.92 -7.29 -21.92
C ARG A 369 -7.96 -7.67 -23.05
N ARG A 370 -6.66 -7.61 -22.78
CA ARG A 370 -5.62 -8.13 -23.67
C ARG A 370 -4.79 -9.19 -22.94
N VAL A 371 -4.35 -10.20 -23.68
CA VAL A 371 -3.43 -11.21 -23.15
C VAL A 371 -2.25 -11.38 -24.09
N VAL A 372 -1.04 -11.18 -23.57
CA VAL A 372 0.21 -11.37 -24.31
C VAL A 372 0.94 -12.59 -23.76
N ARG A 373 1.31 -13.51 -24.65
CA ARG A 373 2.12 -14.68 -24.33
C ARG A 373 3.58 -14.39 -24.67
N ILE A 374 4.49 -14.64 -23.72
CA ILE A 374 5.93 -14.52 -23.90
C ILE A 374 6.56 -15.83 -23.40
N GLY A 375 6.81 -16.77 -24.32
CA GLY A 375 7.21 -18.14 -23.96
C GLY A 375 6.16 -18.81 -23.06
N LYS A 376 6.55 -19.11 -21.81
CA LYS A 376 5.67 -19.71 -20.78
C LYS A 376 4.94 -18.69 -19.89
N LEU A 377 5.18 -17.39 -20.07
CA LEU A 377 4.50 -16.31 -19.35
C LEU A 377 3.25 -15.88 -20.12
N ARG A 378 2.13 -15.74 -19.42
CA ARG A 378 0.94 -15.01 -19.91
C ARG A 378 0.78 -13.72 -19.12
N VAL A 379 0.72 -12.60 -19.80
CA VAL A 379 0.52 -11.28 -19.21
C VAL A 379 -0.88 -10.80 -19.58
N TYR A 380 -1.73 -10.64 -18.57
CA TYR A 380 -3.07 -10.07 -18.69
C TYR A 380 -2.97 -8.56 -18.49
N LEU A 381 -3.48 -7.79 -19.45
CA LEU A 381 -3.49 -6.34 -19.43
C LEU A 381 -4.94 -5.88 -19.27
N LEU A 382 -5.28 -5.38 -18.09
CA LEU A 382 -6.64 -5.04 -17.68
C LEU A 382 -6.80 -3.53 -17.47
N TRP A 383 -8.04 -3.05 -17.58
CA TRP A 383 -8.42 -1.81 -16.90
C TRP A 383 -8.79 -2.08 -15.44
N ARG A 384 -8.65 -1.08 -14.58
CA ARG A 384 -8.84 -1.16 -13.12
C ARG A 384 -10.16 -1.83 -12.73
N ASN A 385 -11.27 -1.42 -13.35
CA ASN A 385 -12.60 -1.95 -13.01
C ASN A 385 -12.79 -3.43 -13.38
N GLU A 386 -12.07 -3.94 -14.38
CA GLU A 386 -12.02 -5.38 -14.63
C GLU A 386 -11.16 -6.09 -13.58
N ALA A 387 -10.01 -5.50 -13.21
CA ALA A 387 -9.14 -6.06 -12.16
C ALA A 387 -9.85 -6.16 -10.80
N TYR A 388 -10.79 -5.27 -10.50
CA TYR A 388 -11.66 -5.37 -9.31
C TYR A 388 -12.44 -6.69 -9.24
N ASN A 389 -12.68 -7.37 -10.37
CA ASN A 389 -13.41 -8.64 -10.41
C ASN A 389 -12.49 -9.87 -10.26
N TYR A 390 -11.17 -9.68 -10.18
CA TYR A 390 -10.21 -10.77 -10.00
C TYR A 390 -9.98 -11.07 -8.53
N TRP A 391 -9.66 -12.34 -8.25
CA TRP A 391 -9.36 -12.85 -6.92
C TRP A 391 -8.15 -13.78 -7.00
N SER A 392 -7.22 -13.65 -6.06
CA SER A 392 -6.13 -14.61 -5.87
C SER A 392 -6.47 -15.47 -4.67
N LEU A 393 -6.93 -16.70 -4.94
CA LEU A 393 -7.30 -17.65 -3.90
C LEU A 393 -6.13 -18.60 -3.64
N GLU A 394 -5.86 -18.86 -2.36
CA GLU A 394 -4.83 -19.83 -1.96
C GLU A 394 -5.39 -21.25 -2.08
N LEU A 395 -4.64 -22.11 -2.77
CA LEU A 395 -4.90 -23.54 -2.74
C LEU A 395 -4.55 -24.10 -1.35
N GLU A 396 -5.28 -25.13 -0.93
CA GLU A 396 -5.01 -25.82 0.33
C GLU A 396 -3.58 -26.41 0.32
N ALA A 397 -2.86 -26.24 1.42
CA ALA A 397 -1.56 -26.86 1.59
C ALA A 397 -1.71 -28.40 1.63
N PRO A 398 -0.78 -29.16 1.01
CA PRO A 398 -0.81 -30.63 1.09
C PRO A 398 -0.86 -31.12 2.54
N ALA A 399 -1.48 -32.28 2.74
CA ALA A 399 -1.51 -32.94 4.04
C ALA A 399 -0.09 -33.13 4.63
N PRO A 400 0.07 -33.04 5.97
CA PRO A 400 -0.98 -32.95 7.00
C PRO A 400 -1.41 -31.52 7.35
N VAL A 401 -0.93 -30.49 6.63
CA VAL A 401 -1.21 -29.08 6.98
C VAL A 401 -2.69 -28.73 6.78
N GLY A 402 -3.28 -29.13 5.64
CA GLY A 402 -4.75 -29.17 5.44
C GLY A 402 -5.46 -27.83 5.65
N ASN A 403 -4.76 -26.71 5.45
CA ASN A 403 -5.32 -25.38 5.57
C ASN A 403 -4.74 -24.47 4.47
N HIS A 404 -5.28 -23.25 4.35
CA HIS A 404 -4.80 -22.28 3.37
C HIS A 404 -3.50 -21.57 3.79
N THR A 405 -2.91 -21.88 4.95
CA THR A 405 -1.62 -21.31 5.36
C THR A 405 -0.46 -22.07 4.72
N SER A 406 -0.12 -21.74 3.47
CA SER A 406 1.15 -22.22 2.90
C SER A 406 2.33 -21.44 3.51
N PRO A 407 3.43 -22.10 3.93
CA PRO A 407 4.68 -21.44 4.31
C PRO A 407 5.49 -20.91 3.12
N SER A 408 5.20 -21.37 1.89
CA SER A 408 5.90 -20.98 0.67
C SER A 408 5.29 -19.75 0.00
N LYS A 409 4.72 -18.83 0.80
CA LYS A 409 4.05 -17.61 0.35
C LYS A 409 4.96 -16.75 -0.52
#